data_AF-A0A5E4DAJ2-F1
#
_entry.id   AF-A0A5E4DAJ2-F1
#
_cell.length_a   1.000
_cell.length_b   1.000
_cell.length_c   1.000
_cell.angle_alpha   90.00
_cell.angle_beta   90.00
_cell.angle_gamma   90.00
#
_symmetry.space_group_name_H-M   'P 1'
#
loop_
_entity.id
_entity.type
_entity.pdbx_description
1 polymer ?
#
loop_
_entity_poly.entity_id
_entity_poly.type
_entity_poly.pdbx_seq_one_letter_code
_entity_poly.pdbx_strand_id
1 'polypeptide(L)'
;TKTNKDGGNQEVEIARCHKGQYFGELALVTNKPRAASAYAVGDVKCLVMDVQAFERLLGPCMDIMKRNISHYEEQLVKMFGSSMDLIDPGQ
;
A
#
# COMPACT_ATOMS: atom_id res chain seq x y z
N THR A 1 -0.08 -1.10 -9.66
CA THR A 1 -0.03 -0.04 -10.68
C THR A 1 -0.84 1.17 -10.24
N LYS A 2 -0.50 2.36 -10.72
CA LYS A 2 -1.29 3.60 -10.54
C LYS A 2 -1.35 4.37 -11.86
N THR A 3 -2.42 5.11 -12.10
CA THR A 3 -2.65 5.93 -13.31
C THR A 3 -2.24 7.39 -13.08
N ASN A 4 -1.47 7.97 -14.00
CA ASN A 4 -0.96 9.34 -13.91
C ASN A 4 -1.97 10.35 -14.49
N LYS A 5 -2.08 11.55 -13.89
CA LYS A 5 -3.07 12.59 -14.27
C LYS A 5 -2.61 13.54 -15.38
N ASP A 6 -1.44 13.32 -15.97
CA ASP A 6 -0.94 14.07 -17.13
C ASP A 6 -1.03 13.23 -18.39
N GLY A 7 -2.13 13.38 -19.15
CA GLY A 7 -2.22 13.13 -20.60
C GLY A 7 -1.92 11.74 -21.16
N GLY A 8 -1.44 10.79 -20.36
CA GLY A 8 -1.12 9.43 -20.75
C GLY A 8 -1.40 8.50 -19.58
N ASN A 9 -2.45 7.70 -19.71
CA ASN A 9 -2.89 6.72 -18.71
C ASN A 9 -1.89 5.54 -18.63
N GLN A 10 -0.65 5.80 -18.22
CA GLN A 10 0.39 4.78 -18.10
C GLN A 10 0.36 4.15 -16.71
N GLU A 11 0.22 2.84 -16.68
CA GLU A 11 0.38 2.04 -15.47
C GLU A 11 1.87 1.83 -15.18
N VAL A 12 2.31 2.21 -13.97
CA VAL A 12 3.68 1.94 -13.50
C VAL A 12 3.68 0.83 -12.45
N GLU A 13 4.55 -0.16 -12.60
CA GLU A 13 4.79 -1.18 -11.58
C GLU A 13 5.63 -0.59 -10.44
N ILE A 14 5.08 -0.59 -9.23
CA ILE A 14 5.71 0.03 -8.04
C ILE A 14 6.40 -0.98 -7.13
N ALA A 15 5.93 -2.23 -7.13
CA ALA A 15 6.44 -3.30 -6.30
C ALA A 15 5.98 -4.66 -6.84
N ARG A 16 6.79 -5.69 -6.58
CA ARG A 16 6.49 -7.09 -6.91
C ARG A 16 6.59 -7.95 -5.66
N CYS A 17 5.49 -8.61 -5.32
CA CYS A 17 5.39 -9.49 -4.15
C CYS A 17 5.59 -10.95 -4.55
N HIS A 18 6.28 -11.70 -3.70
CA HIS A 18 6.56 -13.13 -3.85
C HIS A 18 6.02 -13.92 -2.67
N LYS A 19 6.15 -15.26 -2.73
CA LYS A 19 5.68 -16.17 -1.69
C LYS A 19 6.20 -15.76 -0.30
N GLY A 20 5.28 -15.62 0.65
CA GLY A 20 5.57 -15.24 2.04
C GLY A 20 5.53 -13.73 2.30
N GLN A 21 5.44 -12.90 1.26
CA GLN A 21 5.24 -11.45 1.40
C GLN A 21 3.75 -11.11 1.49
N TYR A 22 3.47 -9.88 1.91
CA TYR A 22 2.13 -9.31 2.03
C TYR A 22 2.04 -7.96 1.29
N PHE A 23 0.82 -7.51 1.01
CA PHE A 23 0.54 -6.21 0.42
C PHE A 23 -0.83 -5.69 0.87
N GLY A 24 -1.06 -4.38 0.79
CA GLY A 24 -2.33 -3.73 1.16
C GLY A 24 -2.37 -3.24 2.61
N GLU A 25 -1.29 -3.38 3.35
CA GLU A 25 -1.09 -2.90 4.72
C GLU A 25 -1.24 -1.38 4.83
N LEU A 26 -0.88 -0.63 3.79
CA LEU A 26 -0.94 0.83 3.82
C LEU A 26 -2.37 1.33 4.03
N ALA A 27 -3.36 0.68 3.43
CA ALA A 27 -4.77 1.02 3.63
C ALA A 27 -5.21 0.76 5.07
N LEU A 28 -4.68 -0.30 5.71
CA LEU A 28 -4.97 -0.64 7.10
C LEU A 28 -4.35 0.37 8.07
N VAL A 29 -3.10 0.77 7.83
CA VAL A 29 -2.37 1.66 8.75
C VAL A 29 -2.78 3.12 8.61
N THR A 30 -3.04 3.59 7.39
CA THR A 30 -3.41 4.99 7.12
C THR A 30 -4.91 5.26 7.24
N ASN A 31 -5.73 4.20 7.28
CA ASN A 31 -7.19 4.29 7.19
C ASN A 31 -7.66 5.08 5.94
N LYS A 32 -6.92 4.96 4.83
CA LYS A 32 -7.21 5.60 3.54
C LYS A 32 -7.52 4.55 2.47
N PRO A 33 -8.22 4.93 1.37
CA PRO A 33 -8.43 4.03 0.24
C PRO A 33 -7.13 3.48 -0.33
N ARG A 34 -7.22 2.32 -1.00
CA ARG A 34 -6.06 1.62 -1.57
C ARG A 34 -5.27 2.54 -2.51
N ALA A 35 -3.97 2.68 -2.25
CA ALA A 35 -3.09 3.58 -2.99
C ALA A 35 -2.72 3.09 -4.41
N ALA A 36 -2.75 1.78 -4.65
CA ALA A 36 -2.36 1.17 -5.92
C ALA A 36 -3.14 -0.13 -6.21
N SER A 37 -3.29 -0.48 -7.48
CA SER A 37 -3.80 -1.78 -7.91
C SER A 37 -2.76 -2.88 -7.77
N ALA A 38 -3.22 -4.11 -7.53
CA ALA A 38 -2.39 -5.32 -7.51
C ALA A 38 -2.97 -6.32 -8.49
N TYR A 39 -2.11 -6.98 -9.27
CA TYR A 39 -2.49 -8.00 -10.25
C TYR A 39 -1.68 -9.26 -10.01
N ALA A 40 -2.32 -10.42 -10.20
CA ALA A 40 -1.62 -11.70 -10.15
C ALA A 40 -0.70 -11.83 -11.38
N VAL A 41 0.53 -12.29 -11.14
CA VAL A 41 1.46 -12.66 -12.20
C VAL A 41 1.54 -14.19 -12.23
N GLY A 42 0.75 -14.79 -13.12
CA GLY A 42 0.54 -16.25 -13.15
C GLY A 42 -0.41 -16.74 -12.05
N ASP A 43 -0.31 -18.03 -11.71
CA ASP A 43 -1.14 -18.65 -10.68
C ASP A 43 -0.68 -18.26 -9.27
N VAL A 44 -1.55 -17.56 -8.54
CA VAL A 44 -1.25 -17.01 -7.21
C VAL A 44 -2.27 -17.53 -6.20
N LYS A 45 -1.78 -17.86 -4.99
CA LYS A 45 -2.61 -18.15 -3.83
C LYS A 45 -2.29 -17.18 -2.70
N CYS A 46 -3.27 -16.41 -2.29
CA CYS A 46 -3.16 -15.45 -1.18
C CYS A 46 -3.96 -15.91 0.03
N LEU A 47 -3.46 -15.60 1.23
CA LEU A 47 -4.27 -15.59 2.44
C LEU A 47 -4.86 -14.20 2.60
N VAL A 48 -6.17 -14.13 2.84
CA VAL A 48 -6.90 -12.87 3.01
C VAL A 48 -7.37 -12.77 4.45
N MET A 49 -7.12 -11.62 5.07
CA MET A 49 -7.54 -11.31 6.43
C MET A 49 -8.36 -10.02 6.43
N ASP A 50 -9.51 -10.05 7.10
CA ASP A 50 -10.35 -8.87 7.29
C ASP A 50 -9.70 -7.87 8.26
N VAL A 51 -9.99 -6.57 8.09
CA VAL A 51 -9.45 -5.48 8.92
C VAL A 51 -9.79 -5.69 10.39
N GLN A 52 -11.03 -6.05 10.72
CA GLN A 52 -11.46 -6.23 12.10
C GLN A 52 -10.78 -7.45 12.75
N ALA A 53 -10.56 -8.51 11.95
CA ALA A 53 -9.82 -9.67 12.39
C ALA A 53 -8.34 -9.32 12.64
N PHE A 54 -7.76 -8.53 11.75
CA PHE A 54 -6.39 -8.06 11.86
C PHE A 54 -6.19 -7.18 13.10
N GLU A 55 -7.02 -6.16 13.35
CA GLU A 55 -6.91 -5.32 14.55
C GLU A 55 -7.04 -6.12 15.85
N ARG A 56 -7.98 -7.07 15.90
CA ARG A 56 -8.20 -7.92 17.08
C ARG A 56 -7.02 -8.87 17.35
N LEU A 57 -6.42 -9.44 16.31
CA LEU A 57 -5.35 -10.43 16.43
C LEU A 57 -3.96 -9.80 16.54
N LEU A 58 -3.76 -8.66 15.88
CA LEU A 58 -2.47 -8.05 15.60
C LEU A 58 -2.39 -6.61 16.13
N GLY A 59 -3.24 -6.20 17.07
CA GLY A 59 -3.22 -4.87 17.70
C GLY A 59 -1.80 -4.37 18.05
N PRO A 60 -0.94 -5.16 18.74
CA PRO A 60 0.46 -4.78 19.00
C PRO A 60 1.37 -4.79 17.76
N CYS A 61 1.02 -5.54 16.71
CA CYS A 61 1.77 -5.61 15.47
C CYS A 61 1.48 -4.44 14.52
N MET A 62 0.42 -3.66 14.76
CA MET A 62 0.22 -2.39 14.06
C MET A 62 1.41 -1.44 14.23
N ASP A 63 2.01 -1.42 15.42
CA ASP A 63 3.19 -0.61 15.69
C ASP A 63 4.43 -1.13 14.95
N ILE A 64 4.54 -2.46 14.77
CA ILE A 64 5.60 -3.09 13.97
C ILE A 64 5.41 -2.73 12.50
N MET A 65 4.19 -2.75 11.99
CA MET A 65 3.89 -2.40 10.61
C MET A 65 4.12 -0.92 10.33
N LYS A 66 3.75 -0.03 11.27
CA LYS A 66 4.07 1.41 11.19
C LYS A 66 5.56 1.69 11.07
N ARG A 67 6.43 0.92 11.75
CA ARG A 67 7.90 1.10 11.65
C ARG A 67 8.46 0.77 10.27
N ASN A 68 7.81 -0.12 9.52
CA ASN A 68 8.24 -0.51 8.18
C ASN A 68 7.66 0.41 7.08
N ILE A 69 6.57 1.13 7.37
CA ILE A 69 5.88 1.98 6.39
C ILE A 69 6.66 3.25 6.03
N SER A 70 7.44 3.82 6.95
CA SER A 70 8.30 4.97 6.67
C SER A 70 9.26 4.69 5.51
N HIS A 71 9.77 3.46 5.41
CA HIS A 71 10.62 3.04 4.29
C HIS A 71 9.86 2.94 2.95
N TYR A 72 8.56 2.63 3.00
CA TYR A 72 7.71 2.55 1.82
C TYR A 72 7.32 3.95 1.33
N GLU A 73 7.00 4.88 2.24
CA GLU A 73 6.70 6.28 1.91
C GLU A 73 7.91 6.98 1.29
N GLU A 74 9.11 6.82 1.85
CA GLU A 74 10.34 7.36 1.25
C GLU A 74 10.59 6.82 -0.16
N GLN A 75 10.37 5.51 -0.38
CA GLN A 75 10.51 4.92 -1.70
C GLN A 75 9.46 5.42 -2.68
N LEU A 76 8.21 5.60 -2.25
CA LEU A 76 7.15 6.17 -3.08
C LEU A 76 7.42 7.64 -3.44
N VAL A 77 7.84 8.46 -2.48
CA VAL A 77 8.20 9.87 -2.71
C VAL A 77 9.40 9.96 -3.66
N LYS A 78 10.43 9.14 -3.46
CA LYS A 78 11.62 9.10 -4.31
C LYS A 78 11.30 8.63 -5.74
N MET A 79 10.34 7.73 -5.90
CA MET A 79 10.00 7.13 -7.20
C MET A 79 8.99 7.98 -8.00
N PHE A 80 8.17 8.80 -7.33
CA PHE A 80 7.08 9.54 -7.98
C PHE A 80 7.14 11.07 -7.82
N GLY A 81 8.15 11.60 -7.11
CA GLY A 81 8.52 13.03 -7.13
C GLY A 81 7.55 13.98 -6.41
N SER A 82 6.36 13.51 -6.00
CA SER A 82 5.43 14.27 -5.19
C SER A 82 5.07 13.47 -3.93
N SER A 83 5.20 14.15 -2.78
CA SER A 83 4.49 13.76 -1.56
C SER A 83 3.04 13.55 -1.98
N MET A 84 2.54 12.32 -1.88
CA MET A 84 1.10 12.10 -1.90
C MET A 84 0.50 13.11 -0.91
N ASP A 85 -0.58 13.79 -1.29
CA ASP A 85 -1.37 14.67 -0.42
C ASP A 85 -1.93 13.85 0.75
N LEU A 86 -1.05 13.52 1.69
CA LEU A 86 -1.38 12.83 2.93
C LEU A 86 -1.67 13.83 4.05
N ILE A 87 -1.50 15.13 3.77
CA ILE A 87 -1.86 16.28 4.59
C ILE A 87 -2.94 17.07 3.84
N ASP A 88 -4.13 16.52 3.73
CA ASP A 88 -5.32 17.37 3.73
C ASP A 88 -6.48 16.56 4.31
N PRO A 89 -6.70 16.59 5.63
CA PRO A 89 -8.05 16.38 6.13
C PRO A 89 -8.80 17.60 5.63
N GLY A 90 -9.49 17.44 4.49
CA GLY A 90 -10.14 18.55 3.80
C GLY A 90 -10.84 19.49 4.78
N GLN A 91 -10.81 20.77 4.43
CA GLN A 91 -11.64 21.84 4.96
C GLN A 91 -12.82 21.41 5.85
#